data_AF-A0A958CVN9-F1
#
_entry.id   AF-A0A958CVN9-F1
#
_cell.length_a   1.000
_cell.length_b   1.000
_cell.length_c   1.000
_cell.angle_alpha   90.00
_cell.angle_beta   90.00
_cell.angle_gamma   90.00
#
_symmetry.space_group_name_H-M   'P 1'
#
loop_
_entity.id
_entity.type
_entity.pdbx_description
1 polymer ?
#
loop_
_entity_poly.entity_id
_entity_poly.type
_entity_poly.pdbx_seq_one_letter_code
_entity_poly.pdbx_strand_id
1 'polypeptide(L)'
;MAGNTLTREQTSRTALEAVPDERIADEWEPTPFTAAPPPLPDMEQRWVRIRLHGQDDVQNYLRARHNGWTPRPAETVSGGHVVLLDKLSERFGEKGSVVQNQDCILMHRPISMGNKVRAHHSAQSNRLVQSVKQFVSENLPAQRGAHGAVEELSMTSTVGNGGRRPTIPD
;
A
#
# COMPACT_ATOMS: atom_id res chain seq x y z
N MET A 1 -16.60 42.08 -31.30
CA MET A 1 -16.24 40.73 -30.80
C MET A 1 -15.17 40.90 -29.73
N ALA A 2 -15.57 41.22 -28.49
CA ALA A 2 -14.61 41.43 -27.39
C ALA A 2 -14.41 40.08 -26.67
N GLY A 3 -13.18 39.56 -26.70
CA GLY A 3 -12.81 38.31 -26.05
C GLY A 3 -12.82 38.47 -24.54
N ASN A 4 -13.61 37.63 -23.87
CA ASN A 4 -13.70 37.59 -22.42
C ASN A 4 -12.52 36.78 -21.85
N THR A 5 -11.34 37.38 -21.80
CA THR A 5 -10.14 36.76 -21.22
C THR A 5 -10.07 37.14 -19.75
N LEU A 6 -10.43 36.20 -18.87
CA LEU A 6 -10.34 36.39 -17.42
C LEU A 6 -8.88 36.57 -16.98
N THR A 7 -8.64 37.47 -16.03
CA THR A 7 -7.28 37.72 -15.51
C THR A 7 -6.80 36.55 -14.66
N ARG A 8 -5.47 36.39 -14.52
CA ARG A 8 -4.83 35.31 -13.75
C ARG A 8 -5.30 35.23 -12.29
N GLU A 9 -5.74 36.35 -11.73
CA GLU A 9 -6.29 36.43 -10.36
C GLU A 9 -7.76 36.01 -10.29
N GLN A 10 -8.52 36.20 -11.38
CA GLN A 10 -9.88 35.68 -11.48
C GLN A 10 -9.86 34.16 -11.67
N THR A 11 -8.95 33.63 -12.50
CA THR A 11 -8.80 32.18 -12.68
C THR A 11 -8.34 31.47 -11.42
N SER A 12 -7.46 32.08 -10.60
CA SER A 12 -7.04 31.48 -9.32
C SER A 12 -8.15 31.46 -8.28
N ARG A 13 -8.98 32.51 -8.22
CA ARG A 13 -10.12 32.57 -7.29
C ARG A 13 -11.22 31.58 -7.68
N THR A 14 -11.55 31.46 -8.96
CA THR A 14 -12.51 30.48 -9.47
C THR A 14 -12.01 29.03 -9.29
N ALA A 15 -10.71 28.77 -9.37
CA ALA A 15 -10.14 27.44 -9.10
C ALA A 15 -10.20 27.03 -7.62
N LEU A 16 -10.20 28.00 -6.69
CA LEU A 16 -10.35 27.77 -5.25
C LEU A 16 -11.82 27.61 -4.83
N GLU A 17 -12.76 28.19 -5.59
CA GLU A 17 -14.21 28.07 -5.38
C GLU A 17 -14.84 26.85 -6.06
N ALA A 18 -14.06 26.12 -6.88
CA ALA A 18 -14.45 24.81 -7.39
C ALA A 18 -14.45 23.79 -6.25
N VAL A 19 -15.56 23.77 -5.49
CA VAL A 19 -15.85 22.72 -4.52
C VAL A 19 -15.72 21.38 -5.25
N PRO A 20 -14.83 20.47 -4.81
CA PRO A 20 -14.73 19.14 -5.39
C PRO A 20 -16.13 18.51 -5.33
N ASP A 21 -16.65 18.06 -6.46
CA ASP A 21 -17.94 17.38 -6.49
C ASP A 21 -17.80 16.09 -5.68
N GLU A 22 -18.23 16.11 -4.42
CA GLU A 22 -18.07 15.02 -3.45
C GLU A 22 -18.73 13.72 -3.96
N ARG A 23 -19.69 13.82 -4.88
CA ARG A 23 -20.33 12.68 -5.56
C ARG A 23 -19.35 11.86 -6.42
N ILE A 24 -18.31 12.49 -6.97
CA ILE A 24 -17.29 11.82 -7.79
C ILE A 24 -16.32 11.03 -6.91
N ALA A 25 -16.14 11.44 -5.65
CA ALA A 25 -15.26 10.73 -4.72
C ALA A 25 -15.83 9.37 -4.31
N ASP A 26 -17.16 9.24 -4.23
CA ASP A 26 -17.85 8.00 -3.83
C ASP A 26 -18.05 6.99 -4.99
N GLU A 27 -17.89 7.40 -6.26
CA GLU A 27 -18.13 6.55 -7.44
C GLU A 27 -16.85 5.97 -8.07
N TRP A 28 -15.67 6.31 -7.53
CA TRP A 28 -14.42 5.74 -8.05
C TRP A 28 -14.26 4.28 -7.62
N GLU A 29 -14.52 3.36 -8.54
CA GLU A 29 -14.14 1.96 -8.40
C GLU A 29 -12.79 1.68 -9.08
N PRO A 30 -11.92 0.83 -8.49
CA PRO A 30 -10.71 0.40 -9.16
C PRO A 30 -11.08 -0.24 -10.49
N THR A 31 -10.52 0.30 -11.58
CA THR A 31 -10.72 -0.31 -12.90
C THR A 31 -10.31 -1.78 -12.85
N PRO A 32 -11.00 -2.69 -13.57
CA PRO A 32 -10.76 -4.14 -13.50
C PRO A 32 -9.31 -4.52 -13.82
N PHE A 33 -8.57 -3.67 -14.54
CA PHE A 33 -7.14 -3.83 -14.83
C PHE A 33 -6.23 -3.64 -13.61
N THR A 34 -6.69 -2.94 -12.58
CA THR A 34 -5.96 -2.69 -11.33
C THR A 34 -6.47 -3.48 -10.14
N ALA A 35 -7.71 -3.98 -10.22
CA ALA A 35 -8.29 -4.83 -9.21
C ALA A 35 -7.61 -6.20 -9.17
N ALA A 36 -6.99 -6.53 -8.03
CA ALA A 36 -6.41 -7.86 -7.86
C ALA A 36 -7.52 -8.92 -7.72
N PRO A 37 -7.35 -10.11 -8.32
CA PRO A 37 -8.26 -11.24 -8.08
C PRO A 37 -8.29 -11.62 -6.59
N PRO A 38 -9.36 -12.24 -6.07
CA PRO A 38 -9.44 -12.61 -4.66
C PRO A 38 -8.25 -13.48 -4.20
N PRO A 39 -7.75 -13.32 -2.96
CA PRO A 39 -6.69 -14.17 -2.42
C PRO A 39 -7.09 -15.64 -2.37
N LEU A 40 -6.10 -16.53 -2.46
CA LEU A 40 -6.32 -17.96 -2.21
C LEU A 40 -6.62 -18.22 -0.72
N PRO A 41 -7.33 -19.31 -0.36
CA PRO A 41 -7.59 -19.67 1.03
C PRO A 41 -6.30 -19.72 1.86
N ASP A 42 -6.33 -19.14 3.06
CA ASP A 42 -5.19 -19.04 4.00
C ASP A 42 -3.92 -18.36 3.46
N MET A 43 -4.06 -17.61 2.35
CA MET A 43 -2.97 -16.87 1.75
C MET A 43 -3.28 -15.37 1.72
N GLU A 44 -2.26 -14.57 1.97
CA GLU A 44 -2.28 -13.15 1.63
C GLU A 44 -1.58 -12.94 0.29
N GLN A 45 -1.96 -11.87 -0.40
CA GLN A 45 -1.39 -11.52 -1.70
C GLN A 45 -0.96 -10.07 -1.75
N ARG A 46 -0.02 -9.76 -2.64
CA ARG A 46 0.38 -8.39 -2.94
C ARG A 46 0.94 -8.26 -4.34
N TRP A 47 0.79 -7.07 -4.92
CA TRP A 47 1.54 -6.69 -6.10
C TRP A 47 3.01 -6.45 -5.73
N VAL A 48 3.92 -7.11 -6.45
CA VAL A 48 5.37 -6.95 -6.31
C VAL A 48 5.92 -6.42 -7.61
N ARG A 49 6.58 -5.27 -7.53
CA ARG A 49 7.27 -4.66 -8.68
C ARG A 49 8.39 -5.56 -9.17
N ILE A 50 8.40 -5.82 -10.48
CA ILE A 50 9.42 -6.59 -11.19
C ILE A 50 10.18 -5.74 -12.21
N ARG A 51 9.69 -4.54 -12.53
CA ARG A 51 10.40 -3.58 -13.38
C ARG A 51 10.39 -2.18 -12.77
N LEU A 52 11.49 -1.47 -12.98
CA LEU A 52 11.63 -0.07 -12.60
C LEU A 52 12.42 0.65 -13.70
N HIS A 53 11.86 1.72 -14.27
CA HIS A 53 12.47 2.47 -15.38
C HIS A 53 12.84 1.59 -16.59
N GLY A 54 12.00 0.60 -16.91
CA GLY A 54 12.21 -0.32 -18.03
C GLY A 54 13.30 -1.38 -17.79
N GLN A 55 13.95 -1.40 -16.62
CA GLN A 55 14.90 -2.43 -16.20
C GLN A 55 14.25 -3.40 -15.22
N ASP A 56 14.71 -4.65 -15.19
CA ASP A 56 14.20 -5.64 -14.24
C ASP A 56 14.65 -5.32 -12.80
N ASP A 57 13.71 -5.25 -11.86
CA ASP A 57 13.93 -4.98 -10.43
C ASP A 57 14.20 -6.30 -9.67
N VAL A 58 15.32 -6.95 -10.01
CA VAL A 58 15.73 -8.25 -9.44
C VAL A 58 15.85 -8.20 -7.92
N GLN A 59 16.34 -7.09 -7.38
CA GLN A 59 16.51 -6.93 -5.93
C GLN A 59 15.17 -6.94 -5.18
N ASN A 60 14.16 -6.22 -5.69
CA ASN A 60 12.84 -6.23 -5.08
C ASN A 60 12.17 -7.62 -5.19
N TYR A 61 12.31 -8.28 -6.34
CA TYR A 61 11.81 -9.64 -6.54
C TYR A 61 12.43 -10.62 -5.54
N LEU A 62 13.77 -10.68 -5.45
CA LEU A 62 14.47 -11.60 -4.54
C LEU A 62 14.15 -11.30 -3.07
N ARG A 63 14.05 -10.02 -2.69
CA ARG A 63 13.61 -9.65 -1.33
C ARG A 63 12.19 -10.13 -1.04
N ALA A 64 11.29 -10.10 -2.02
CA ALA A 64 9.96 -10.68 -1.87
C ALA A 64 10.05 -12.20 -1.67
N ARG A 65 10.84 -12.90 -2.50
CA ARG A 65 11.06 -14.35 -2.36
C ARG A 65 11.59 -14.73 -0.99
N HIS A 66 12.58 -14.00 -0.47
CA HIS A 66 13.13 -14.23 0.88
C HIS A 66 12.09 -14.03 1.99
N ASN A 67 11.10 -13.15 1.78
CA ASN A 67 9.99 -12.93 2.71
C ASN A 67 8.83 -13.94 2.53
N GLY A 68 9.07 -15.03 1.79
CA GLY A 68 8.14 -16.13 1.57
C GLY A 68 7.07 -15.85 0.51
N TRP A 69 7.21 -14.79 -0.28
CA TRP A 69 6.29 -14.53 -1.39
C TRP A 69 6.61 -15.44 -2.58
N THR A 70 5.59 -15.99 -3.21
CA THR A 70 5.68 -16.79 -4.45
C THR A 70 4.83 -16.17 -5.55
N PRO A 71 5.27 -16.17 -6.82
CA PRO A 71 4.44 -15.68 -7.92
C PRO A 71 3.11 -16.44 -8.00
N ARG A 72 1.99 -15.72 -8.16
CA ARG A 72 0.66 -16.32 -8.28
C ARG A 72 0.50 -16.90 -9.69
N PRO A 73 0.27 -18.21 -9.83
CA PRO A 73 0.07 -18.81 -11.13
C PRO A 73 -1.22 -18.31 -11.80
N ALA A 74 -1.18 -18.10 -13.11
CA ALA A 74 -2.29 -17.54 -13.88
C ALA A 74 -3.54 -18.43 -13.85
N GLU A 75 -3.37 -19.75 -13.79
CA GLU A 75 -4.45 -20.73 -13.71
C GLU A 75 -5.29 -20.63 -12.44
N THR A 76 -4.80 -19.94 -11.41
CA THR A 76 -5.52 -19.74 -10.14
C THR A 76 -6.52 -18.58 -10.19
N VAL A 77 -6.68 -17.93 -11.34
CA VAL A 77 -7.58 -16.80 -11.55
C VAL A 77 -8.77 -17.25 -12.39
N SER A 78 -9.99 -17.08 -11.87
CA SER A 78 -11.22 -17.35 -12.60
C SER A 78 -11.41 -16.34 -13.75
N GLY A 79 -11.99 -16.79 -14.86
CA GLY A 79 -12.10 -16.03 -16.13
C GLY A 79 -12.86 -14.69 -16.10
N GLY A 80 -13.38 -14.26 -14.94
CA GLY A 80 -13.98 -12.92 -14.75
C GLY A 80 -12.96 -11.80 -14.54
N HIS A 81 -11.67 -12.10 -14.37
CA HIS A 81 -10.62 -11.08 -14.24
C HIS A 81 -9.80 -10.97 -15.53
N VAL A 82 -9.72 -9.75 -16.07
CA VAL A 82 -8.78 -9.44 -17.14
C VAL A 82 -7.41 -9.24 -16.52
N VAL A 83 -6.56 -10.26 -16.63
CA VAL A 83 -5.19 -10.24 -16.13
C VAL A 83 -4.21 -10.32 -17.29
N LEU A 84 -3.17 -9.46 -17.26
CA LEU A 84 -2.05 -9.62 -18.16
C LEU A 84 -1.22 -10.82 -17.68
N LEU A 85 -0.65 -11.56 -18.62
CA LEU A 85 0.17 -12.72 -18.32
C LEU A 85 1.64 -12.37 -18.57
N ASP A 86 2.48 -12.54 -17.55
CA ASP A 86 3.93 -12.48 -17.72
C ASP A 86 4.53 -13.88 -17.78
N LYS A 87 5.58 -14.03 -18.60
CA LYS A 87 6.44 -15.22 -18.61
C LYS A 87 7.75 -14.88 -17.90
N LEU A 88 7.76 -15.07 -16.59
CA LEU A 88 8.93 -14.80 -15.75
C LEU A 88 10.14 -15.70 -16.03
N SER A 89 9.98 -16.78 -16.82
CA SER A 89 11.05 -17.72 -17.15
C SER A 89 12.29 -17.07 -17.74
N GLU A 90 12.10 -16.10 -18.63
CA GLU A 90 13.19 -15.47 -19.37
C GLU A 90 14.03 -14.52 -18.49
N ARG A 91 13.46 -14.02 -17.40
CA ARG A 91 14.06 -12.96 -16.56
C ARG A 91 14.48 -13.43 -15.19
N PHE A 92 13.66 -14.28 -14.58
CA PHE A 92 13.80 -14.71 -13.19
C PHE A 92 13.89 -16.24 -13.05
N GLY A 93 13.83 -17.00 -14.15
CA GLY A 93 13.93 -18.46 -14.14
C GLY A 93 12.70 -19.18 -13.59
N GLU A 94 11.57 -18.48 -13.44
CA GLU A 94 10.31 -19.07 -12.98
C GLU A 94 9.64 -19.92 -14.05
N LYS A 95 8.79 -20.85 -13.65
CA LYS A 95 8.03 -21.68 -14.58
C LYS A 95 6.59 -21.22 -14.67
N GLY A 96 6.04 -21.20 -15.88
CA GLY A 96 4.64 -20.91 -16.13
C GLY A 96 4.33 -19.43 -16.34
N SER A 97 3.05 -19.15 -16.55
CA SER A 97 2.53 -17.79 -16.68
C SER A 97 2.01 -17.31 -15.34
N VAL A 98 2.25 -16.05 -15.02
CA VAL A 98 1.81 -15.44 -13.75
C VAL A 98 0.92 -14.25 -14.00
N VAL A 99 0.14 -13.90 -12.98
CA VAL A 99 -0.72 -12.72 -13.00
C VAL A 99 0.13 -11.45 -12.95
N GLN A 100 0.00 -10.60 -13.96
CA GLN A 100 0.72 -9.35 -14.12
C GLN A 100 -0.23 -8.16 -14.18
N ASN A 101 0.24 -7.03 -13.66
CA ASN A 101 -0.32 -5.71 -13.90
C ASN A 101 0.85 -4.72 -14.12
N GLN A 102 0.99 -4.23 -15.35
CA GLN A 102 2.06 -3.31 -15.76
C GLN A 102 3.45 -3.82 -15.34
N ASP A 103 4.13 -3.12 -14.44
CA ASP A 103 5.48 -3.43 -13.95
C ASP A 103 5.48 -4.27 -12.66
N CYS A 104 4.33 -4.80 -12.27
CA CYS A 104 4.15 -5.63 -11.09
C CYS A 104 3.57 -7.00 -11.44
N ILE A 105 3.89 -7.99 -10.63
CA ILE A 105 3.25 -9.31 -10.62
C ILE A 105 2.51 -9.52 -9.31
N LEU A 106 1.45 -10.31 -9.35
CA LEU A 106 0.77 -10.72 -8.14
C LEU A 106 1.55 -11.87 -7.51
N MET A 107 1.92 -11.70 -6.25
CA MET A 107 2.53 -12.75 -5.45
C MET A 107 1.63 -13.09 -4.28
N HIS A 108 1.72 -14.32 -3.79
CA HIS A 108 0.98 -14.81 -2.62
C HIS A 108 1.95 -15.42 -1.62
N ARG A 109 1.52 -15.51 -0.36
CA ARG A 109 2.19 -16.30 0.68
C ARG A 109 1.21 -16.76 1.74
N PRO A 110 1.51 -17.83 2.49
CA PRO A 110 0.68 -18.21 3.63
C PRO A 110 0.58 -17.09 4.68
N ILE A 111 -0.62 -16.84 5.20
CA ILE A 111 -0.86 -15.81 6.23
C ILE A 111 -0.02 -16.09 7.48
N SER A 112 0.16 -17.36 7.84
CA SER A 112 1.00 -17.78 8.96
C SER A 112 2.46 -17.32 8.82
N MET A 113 3.02 -17.36 7.62
CA MET A 113 4.35 -16.85 7.31
C MET A 113 4.37 -15.32 7.39
N GLY A 114 3.34 -14.65 6.87
CA GLY A 114 3.20 -13.21 6.96
C GLY A 114 3.16 -12.68 8.40
N ASN A 115 2.46 -13.39 9.28
CA ASN A 115 2.40 -13.10 10.72
C ASN A 115 3.79 -13.20 11.37
N LYS A 116 4.59 -14.22 11.03
CA LYS A 116 5.96 -14.37 11.54
C LYS A 116 6.86 -13.21 11.13
N VAL A 117 6.79 -12.81 9.85
CA VAL A 117 7.59 -11.69 9.32
C VAL A 117 7.17 -10.37 9.99
N ARG A 118 5.87 -10.10 10.13
CA ARG A 118 5.34 -8.92 10.82
C ARG A 118 5.80 -8.88 12.29
N ALA A 119 5.72 -10.00 12.99
CA ALA A 119 6.17 -10.09 14.38
C ALA A 119 7.65 -9.78 14.52
N HIS A 120 8.50 -10.35 13.65
CA HIS A 120 9.94 -10.09 13.64
C HIS A 120 10.26 -8.61 13.41
N HIS A 121 9.64 -7.98 12.41
CA HIS A 121 9.86 -6.55 12.14
C HIS A 121 9.35 -5.67 13.29
N SER A 122 8.18 -5.99 13.87
CA SER A 122 7.68 -5.23 15.03
C SER A 122 8.64 -5.31 16.22
N ALA A 123 9.24 -6.48 16.47
CA ALA A 123 10.20 -6.64 17.54
C ALA A 123 11.48 -5.83 17.30
N GLN A 124 11.98 -5.79 16.06
CA GLN A 124 13.11 -4.94 15.69
C GLN A 124 12.80 -3.45 15.84
N SER A 125 11.65 -3.00 15.33
CA SER A 125 11.19 -1.61 15.47
C SER A 125 11.04 -1.21 16.94
N ASN A 126 10.46 -2.08 17.77
CA ASN A 126 10.28 -1.82 19.20
C ASN A 126 11.63 -1.66 19.91
N ARG A 127 12.62 -2.50 19.60
CA ARG A 127 13.98 -2.36 20.17
C ARG A 127 14.62 -1.04 19.79
N LEU A 128 14.47 -0.61 18.53
CA LEU A 128 14.98 0.67 18.07
C LEU A 128 14.32 1.84 18.82
N VAL A 129 12.99 1.81 18.98
CA VAL A 129 12.25 2.83 19.73
C VAL A 129 12.72 2.91 21.18
N GLN A 130 12.93 1.77 21.85
CA GLN A 130 13.43 1.76 23.22
C GLN A 130 14.85 2.33 23.34
N SER A 131 15.73 2.00 22.40
CA SER A 131 17.09 2.56 22.35
C SER A 131 17.08 4.08 22.17
N VAL A 132 16.21 4.60 21.29
CA VAL A 132 16.06 6.05 21.11
C VAL A 132 15.50 6.71 22.36
N LYS A 133 14.47 6.12 23.00
CA LYS A 133 13.90 6.64 24.26
C LYS A 133 14.95 6.72 25.36
N GLN A 134 15.75 5.67 25.53
CA GLN A 134 16.83 5.63 26.51
C GLN A 134 17.87 6.72 26.22
N PHE A 135 18.36 6.81 24.97
CA PHE A 135 19.32 7.85 24.57
C PHE A 135 18.79 9.26 24.86
N VAL A 136 17.54 9.53 24.50
CA VAL A 136 16.88 10.83 24.75
C VAL A 136 16.83 11.14 26.25
N SER A 137 16.45 10.16 27.07
CA SER A 137 16.37 10.34 28.52
C SER A 137 17.73 10.59 29.19
N GLU A 138 18.80 10.00 28.66
CA GLU A 138 20.15 10.10 29.23
C GLU A 138 20.91 11.36 28.76
N ASN A 139 20.67 11.81 27.53
CA ASN A 139 21.54 12.82 26.88
C ASN A 139 20.86 14.17 26.64
N LEU A 140 19.53 14.26 26.66
CA LEU A 140 18.86 15.56 26.53
C LEU A 140 18.59 16.15 27.92
N PRO A 141 18.88 17.45 28.13
CA PRO A 141 18.51 18.12 29.35
C PRO A 141 16.99 18.08 29.52
N ALA A 142 16.53 17.81 30.74
CA ALA A 142 15.11 17.86 31.06
C ALA A 142 14.58 19.28 30.75
N GLN A 143 13.94 19.43 29.59
CA GLN A 143 13.16 20.63 29.32
C GLN A 143 12.01 20.64 30.32
N ARG A 144 12.03 21.59 31.27
CA ARG A 144 10.85 21.95 32.05
C ARG A 144 9.79 22.42 31.04
N GLY A 145 8.87 21.54 30.69
CA GLY A 145 7.66 21.95 30.00
C GLY A 145 6.92 22.95 30.88
N ALA A 146 6.62 24.13 30.32
CA ALA A 146 5.67 25.05 30.90
C ALA A 146 4.37 24.31 31.21
N HIS A 147 3.74 24.64 32.33
CA HIS A 147 2.48 24.07 32.79
C HIS A 147 1.41 24.09 31.67
N GLY A 148 1.23 22.97 30.99
CA GLY A 148 0.23 22.74 29.96
C GLY A 148 0.18 21.24 29.70
N ALA A 149 -1.00 20.66 29.90
CA ALA A 149 -1.21 19.22 29.84
C ALA A 149 -0.59 18.63 28.56
N VAL A 150 0.29 17.65 28.73
CA VAL A 150 0.72 16.82 27.61
C VAL A 150 -0.49 15.98 27.26
N GLU A 151 -1.24 16.40 26.23
CA GLU A 151 -2.16 15.49 25.55
C GLU A 151 -1.29 14.33 25.07
N GLU A 152 -1.47 13.18 25.71
CA GLU A 152 -0.78 11.95 25.39
C GLU A 152 -0.89 11.78 23.88
N LEU A 153 0.24 11.79 23.17
CA LEU A 153 0.26 11.63 21.72
C LEU A 153 -0.19 10.19 21.43
N SER A 154 -1.50 9.97 21.40
CA SER A 154 -2.11 8.71 21.05
C SER A 154 -1.83 8.50 19.58
N MET A 155 -0.71 7.84 19.28
CA MET A 155 -0.48 7.29 17.96
C MET A 155 -1.47 6.13 17.81
N THR A 156 -2.70 6.45 17.40
CA THR A 156 -3.66 5.48 16.91
C THR A 156 -3.04 4.89 15.65
N SER A 157 -2.30 3.80 15.80
CA SER A 157 -1.90 3.00 14.65
C SER A 157 -3.19 2.40 14.09
N THR A 158 -3.74 3.02 13.06
CA THR A 158 -4.80 2.43 12.24
C THR A 158 -4.18 1.29 11.44
N VAL A 159 -3.89 0.17 12.12
CA VAL A 159 -3.78 -1.13 11.45
C VAL A 159 -5.20 -1.46 11.02
N GLY A 160 -5.44 -1.43 9.70
CA GLY A 160 -6.74 -1.72 9.10
C GLY A 160 -7.30 -3.03 9.64
N ASN A 161 -8.21 -2.91 10.59
CA ASN A 161 -8.92 -4.01 11.19
C ASN A 161 -10.09 -4.34 10.26
N GLY A 162 -9.93 -5.40 9.47
CA GLY A 162 -11.03 -5.96 8.72
C GLY A 162 -12.12 -6.43 9.70
N GLY A 163 -13.31 -5.83 9.60
CA GLY A 163 -14.53 -6.38 10.19
C GLY A 163 -15.40 -5.37 10.95
N ARG A 164 -16.31 -4.71 10.22
CA ARG A 164 -17.77 -4.64 10.50
C ARG A 164 -18.45 -3.70 9.50
N ARG A 165 -19.47 -4.21 8.79
CA ARG A 165 -20.43 -3.37 8.04
C ARG A 165 -21.32 -2.64 9.06
N PRO A 166 -21.56 -1.33 8.91
CA PRO A 166 -22.66 -0.68 9.62
C PRO A 166 -23.99 -1.13 9.00
N THR A 167 -24.85 -1.74 9.80
CA THR A 167 -26.28 -1.90 9.48
C THR A 167 -26.97 -0.57 9.77
N ILE A 168 -27.61 0.02 8.75
CA ILE A 168 -28.51 1.17 8.92
C ILE A 168 -29.90 0.62 9.29
N PRO A 169 -30.56 1.09 10.36
CA PRO A 169 -31.94 0.74 10.66
C PRO A 169 -32.91 1.51 9.74
N ASP A 170 -34.05 0.87 9.46
CA ASP A 170 -35.11 1.27 8.51
C ASP A 170 -35.45 2.77 8.44
#